data_AF-A0A535N6B6-F1
#
_entry.id   AF-A0A535N6B6-F1
#
_cell.length_a   1.000
_cell.length_b   1.000
_cell.length_c   1.000
_cell.angle_alpha   90.00
_cell.angle_beta   90.00
_cell.angle_gamma   90.00
#
_symmetry.space_group_name_H-M   'P 1'
#
loop_
_entity.id
_entity.type
_entity.pdbx_description
1 polymer ?
#
loop_
_entity_poly.entity_id
_entity_poly.type
_entity_poly.pdbx_seq_one_letter_code
_entity_poly.pdbx_strand_id
1 'polypeptide(L)'
;ASEAIECFGGQGYMEDTGLPRLLRDAQVLPIWEGTTNVLALDVLRVLGKGDALDALGAELERLQAPERDEAIDLARKARLERGDTGESMARRLAFSLARSWMGGLLGAAGAEVRPRDIGLPLR
;
A
#
# COMPACT_ATOMS: atom_id res chain seq x y z
N ALA A 1 -8.23 0.50 -12.24
CA ALA A 1 -8.59 0.15 -13.63
C ALA A 1 -10.00 -0.43 -13.71
N SER A 2 -10.36 -1.43 -12.91
CA SER A 2 -11.72 -2.01 -12.90
C SER A 2 -12.82 -0.96 -12.69
N GLU A 3 -12.76 -0.20 -11.60
CA GLU A 3 -13.72 0.89 -11.33
C GLU A 3 -13.79 1.91 -12.47
N ALA A 4 -12.64 2.24 -13.07
CA ALA A 4 -12.58 3.21 -14.16
C ALA A 4 -13.31 2.72 -15.41
N ILE A 5 -13.20 1.44 -15.77
CA ILE A 5 -13.96 0.90 -16.91
C ILE A 5 -15.45 0.75 -16.58
N GLU A 6 -15.80 0.48 -15.32
CA GLU A 6 -17.19 0.42 -14.85
C GLU A 6 -17.90 1.77 -15.01
N CYS A 7 -17.20 2.89 -14.80
CA CYS A 7 -17.75 4.24 -15.04
C CYS A 7 -18.23 4.48 -16.48
N PHE A 8 -17.76 3.69 -17.47
CA PHE A 8 -18.20 3.76 -18.87
C PHE A 8 -19.30 2.74 -19.20
N GLY A 9 -19.78 1.98 -18.22
CA GLY A 9 -20.79 0.93 -18.39
C GLY A 9 -20.36 -0.10 -19.45
N GLY A 10 -21.29 -0.49 -20.32
CA GLY A 10 -21.02 -1.47 -21.37
C GLY A 10 -19.87 -1.08 -22.30
N GLN A 11 -19.68 0.21 -22.57
CA GLN A 11 -18.57 0.70 -23.42
C GLN A 11 -17.21 0.41 -22.80
N GLY A 12 -17.10 0.44 -21.47
CA GLY A 12 -15.86 0.10 -20.78
C GLY A 12 -15.42 -1.36 -20.96
N TYR A 13 -16.33 -2.24 -21.42
CA TYR A 13 -16.06 -3.65 -21.72
C TYR A 13 -15.83 -3.92 -23.22
N MET A 14 -16.11 -2.96 -24.10
CA MET A 14 -15.95 -3.13 -25.55
C MET A 14 -14.49 -2.88 -25.97
N GLU A 15 -13.85 -3.90 -26.54
CA GLU A 15 -12.42 -3.88 -26.89
C GLU A 15 -12.06 -2.81 -27.92
N ASP A 16 -12.99 -2.41 -28.79
CA ASP A 16 -12.81 -1.36 -29.81
C ASP A 16 -12.72 0.06 -29.21
N THR A 17 -13.15 0.27 -27.97
CA THR A 17 -12.92 1.53 -27.23
C THR A 17 -11.49 1.66 -26.70
N GLY A 18 -10.75 0.55 -26.63
CA GLY A 18 -9.40 0.49 -26.04
C GLY A 18 -9.36 0.57 -24.50
N LEU A 19 -10.50 0.79 -23.82
CA LEU A 19 -10.58 0.85 -22.35
C LEU A 19 -10.27 -0.48 -21.66
N PRO A 20 -10.78 -1.65 -22.13
CA PRO A 20 -10.48 -2.94 -21.49
C PRO A 20 -8.99 -3.26 -21.45
N ARG A 21 -8.23 -2.80 -22.44
CA ARG A 21 -6.77 -2.97 -22.49
C ARG A 21 -6.09 -2.38 -21.27
N LEU A 22 -6.55 -1.26 -20.74
CA LEU A 22 -5.99 -0.66 -19.52
C LEU A 22 -6.12 -1.60 -18.30
N LEU A 23 -7.25 -2.32 -18.19
CA LEU A 23 -7.42 -3.32 -17.13
C LEU A 23 -6.52 -4.54 -17.34
N ARG A 24 -6.46 -5.06 -18.57
CA ARG A 24 -5.61 -6.21 -18.91
C ARG A 24 -4.12 -5.89 -18.69
N ASP A 25 -3.66 -4.74 -19.13
CA ASP A 25 -2.27 -4.29 -18.96
C ASP A 25 -1.96 -4.04 -17.48
N ALA A 26 -2.86 -3.45 -16.70
CA ALA A 26 -2.66 -3.23 -15.26
C ALA A 26 -2.48 -4.53 -14.46
N GLN A 27 -3.04 -5.65 -14.94
CA GLN A 27 -2.97 -6.94 -14.25
C GLN A 27 -1.54 -7.53 -14.22
N VAL A 28 -0.66 -7.12 -15.14
CA VAL A 28 0.74 -7.60 -15.13
C VAL A 28 1.55 -6.97 -13.99
N LEU A 29 1.19 -5.75 -13.56
CA LEU A 29 1.93 -4.97 -12.57
C LEU A 29 2.08 -5.67 -11.20
N PRO A 30 1.04 -6.27 -10.60
CA PRO A 30 1.19 -6.99 -9.33
C PRO A 30 1.76 -8.41 -9.48
N ILE A 31 2.15 -8.83 -10.69
CA ILE A 31 2.63 -10.19 -10.98
C ILE A 31 4.12 -10.15 -11.33
N TRP A 32 4.49 -9.32 -12.30
CA TRP A 32 5.86 -9.20 -12.77
C TRP A 32 6.75 -8.54 -11.69
N GLU A 33 8.01 -8.96 -11.61
CA GLU A 33 8.99 -8.52 -10.60
C GLU A 33 8.59 -8.73 -9.14
N GLY A 34 7.70 -9.69 -8.89
CA GLY A 34 7.35 -10.14 -7.56
C GLY A 34 5.88 -9.90 -7.24
N THR A 35 5.22 -10.96 -6.81
CA THR A 35 3.81 -10.87 -6.42
C THR A 35 3.63 -10.08 -5.13
N THR A 36 2.42 -9.58 -4.89
CA THR A 36 2.09 -8.80 -3.69
C THR A 36 2.56 -9.45 -2.39
N ASN A 37 2.40 -10.78 -2.24
CA ASN A 37 2.85 -11.47 -1.03
C ASN A 37 4.37 -11.63 -0.97
N VAL A 38 5.02 -11.93 -2.10
CA VAL A 38 6.48 -12.06 -2.16
C VAL A 38 7.15 -10.75 -1.76
N LEU A 39 6.70 -9.62 -2.31
CA LEU A 39 7.24 -8.30 -1.96
C LEU A 39 6.88 -7.88 -0.53
N ALA A 40 5.70 -8.25 -0.02
CA ALA A 40 5.34 -7.98 1.36
C ALA A 40 6.23 -8.75 2.36
N LEU A 41 6.56 -10.02 2.05
CA LEU A 41 7.52 -10.80 2.83
C LEU A 41 8.93 -10.20 2.74
N ASP A 42 9.29 -9.61 1.59
CA ASP A 42 10.56 -8.90 1.45
C ASP A 42 10.66 -7.68 2.37
N VAL A 43 9.58 -6.91 2.49
CA VAL A 43 9.47 -5.81 3.47
C VAL A 43 9.71 -6.34 4.88
N LEU A 44 9.03 -7.41 5.29
CA LEU A 44 9.21 -8.01 6.61
C LEU A 44 10.67 -8.47 6.82
N ARG A 45 11.26 -9.12 5.81
CA ARG A 45 12.66 -9.56 5.81
C ARG A 45 13.64 -8.40 5.99
N VAL A 46 13.40 -7.25 5.36
CA VAL A 46 14.26 -6.07 5.47
C VAL A 46 14.12 -5.41 6.85
N LEU A 47 12.90 -5.28 7.37
CA LEU A 47 12.64 -4.69 8.70
C LEU A 47 13.19 -5.55 9.85
N GLY A 48 13.44 -6.84 9.61
CA GLY A 48 14.15 -7.74 10.51
C GLY A 48 15.66 -7.51 10.59
N LYS A 49 16.25 -6.65 9.74
CA LYS A 49 17.69 -6.43 9.65
C LYS A 49 18.09 -5.03 10.14
N GLY A 50 19.21 -4.96 10.86
CA GLY A 50 19.85 -3.70 11.23
C GLY A 50 18.90 -2.72 11.92
N ASP A 51 18.99 -1.46 11.48
CA ASP A 51 18.24 -0.30 11.97
C ASP A 51 17.10 0.12 11.01
N ALA A 52 16.71 -0.74 10.06
CA ALA A 52 15.75 -0.39 9.01
C ALA A 52 14.41 0.12 9.54
N LEU A 53 13.91 -0.47 10.65
CA LEU A 53 12.68 -0.03 11.29
C LEU A 53 12.82 1.34 11.96
N ASP A 54 13.98 1.62 12.55
CA ASP A 54 14.22 2.89 13.23
C ASP A 54 14.39 4.01 12.20
N ALA A 55 15.12 3.76 11.11
CA ALA A 55 15.25 4.69 9.98
C ALA A 55 13.89 5.01 9.34
N LEU A 56 13.08 3.99 9.11
CA LEU A 56 11.70 4.15 8.62
C LEU A 56 10.85 4.98 9.59
N GLY A 57 10.95 4.68 10.89
CA GLY A 57 10.23 5.41 11.94
C GLY A 57 10.59 6.89 12.01
N ALA A 58 11.86 7.23 11.81
CA ALA A 58 12.36 8.60 11.77
C ALA A 58 11.86 9.34 10.52
N GLU A 59 11.82 8.69 9.36
CA GLU A 59 11.31 9.31 8.13
C GLU A 59 9.81 9.59 8.20
N LEU A 60 9.03 8.64 8.72
CA LEU A 60 7.60 8.86 8.96
C LEU A 60 7.34 9.99 9.96
N GLU A 61 8.22 10.17 10.96
CA GLU A 61 8.15 11.29 11.89
C GLU A 61 8.44 12.63 11.21
N ARG A 62 9.51 12.68 10.42
CA ARG A 62 9.90 13.86 9.65
C ARG A 62 8.78 14.33 8.71
N LEU A 63 8.06 13.38 8.11
CA LEU A 63 6.92 13.64 7.24
C LEU A 63 5.62 13.97 7.99
N GLN A 64 5.61 13.90 9.34
CA GLN A 64 4.39 13.96 10.14
C GLN A 64 3.32 13.00 9.60
N ALA A 65 3.76 11.79 9.24
CA ALA A 65 2.96 10.84 8.50
C ALA A 65 1.73 10.39 9.32
N PRO A 66 0.54 10.39 8.73
CA PRO A 66 -0.66 9.88 9.40
C PRO A 66 -0.56 8.38 9.65
N GLU A 67 -1.30 7.88 10.65
CA GLU A 67 -1.33 6.43 11.01
C GLU A 67 0.08 5.83 11.26
N ARG A 68 1.11 6.66 11.49
CA ARG A 68 2.50 6.22 11.71
C ARG A 68 2.59 5.21 12.84
N ASP A 69 2.02 5.55 14.00
CA ASP A 69 2.16 4.74 15.21
C ASP A 69 1.58 3.35 15.01
N GLU A 70 0.40 3.23 14.39
CA GLU A 70 -0.19 1.93 14.05
C GLU A 70 0.69 1.13 13.07
N ALA A 71 1.25 1.79 12.06
CA ALA A 71 2.11 1.12 11.09
C ALA A 71 3.43 0.62 11.73
N ILE A 72 4.01 1.40 12.64
CA ILE A 72 5.21 1.03 13.40
C ILE A 72 4.93 -0.07 14.43
N ASP A 73 3.81 -0.01 15.14
CA ASP A 73 3.40 -1.06 16.08
C ASP A 73 3.16 -2.39 15.35
N LEU A 74 2.54 -2.35 14.18
CA LEU A 74 2.36 -3.52 13.33
C LEU A 74 3.71 -4.09 12.86
N ALA A 75 4.67 -3.23 12.52
CA ALA A 75 6.02 -3.64 12.13
C ALA A 75 6.75 -4.33 13.29
N ARG A 76 6.68 -3.73 14.49
CA ARG A 76 7.27 -4.30 15.72
C ARG A 76 6.65 -5.66 16.03
N LYS A 77 5.33 -5.77 15.98
CA LYS A 77 4.62 -7.03 16.22
C LYS A 77 5.00 -8.11 15.21
N ALA A 78 4.97 -7.80 13.91
CA ALA A 78 5.32 -8.74 12.86
C ALA A 78 6.77 -9.22 12.94
N ARG A 79 7.70 -8.40 13.47
CA ARG A 79 9.10 -8.78 13.69
C ARG A 79 9.30 -9.69 14.91
N LEU A 80 8.51 -9.48 15.98
CA LEU A 80 8.57 -10.30 17.19
C LEU A 80 7.97 -11.70 16.96
N GLU A 81 6.89 -11.76 16.18
CA GLU A 81 6.24 -13.00 15.78
C GLU A 81 7.06 -13.69 14.68
N ARG A 82 7.61 -14.88 14.94
CA ARG A 82 8.40 -15.63 13.96
C ARG A 82 7.54 -16.64 13.19
N GLY A 83 7.99 -16.99 11.98
CA GLY A 83 7.32 -17.97 11.12
C GLY A 83 5.95 -17.49 10.64
N ASP A 84 5.03 -18.44 10.44
CA ASP A 84 3.74 -18.22 9.80
C ASP A 84 2.93 -17.06 10.40
N THR A 85 3.00 -16.85 11.72
CA THR A 85 2.29 -15.76 12.39
C THR A 85 2.77 -14.39 11.90
N GLY A 86 4.09 -14.17 11.86
CA GLY A 86 4.67 -12.90 11.37
C GLY A 86 4.43 -12.72 9.87
N GLU A 87 4.60 -13.79 9.09
CA GLU A 87 4.38 -13.79 7.64
C GLU A 87 2.93 -13.45 7.27
N SER A 88 1.95 -13.93 8.06
CA SER A 88 0.53 -13.61 7.86
C SER A 88 0.23 -12.10 7.94
N MET A 89 1.06 -11.35 8.68
CA MET A 89 0.90 -9.91 8.87
C MET A 89 1.59 -9.09 7.76
N ALA A 90 2.48 -9.69 6.97
CA ALA A 90 3.39 -8.99 6.06
C ALA A 90 2.64 -8.10 5.04
N ARG A 91 1.55 -8.61 4.45
CA ARG A 91 0.74 -7.83 3.50
C ARG A 91 0.13 -6.61 4.19
N ARG A 92 -0.55 -6.80 5.32
CA ARG A 92 -1.18 -5.69 6.07
C ARG A 92 -0.12 -4.65 6.48
N LEU A 93 1.04 -5.10 6.92
CA LEU A 93 2.18 -4.26 7.26
C LEU A 93 2.61 -3.40 6.07
N ALA A 94 2.90 -4.01 4.93
CA ALA A 94 3.34 -3.30 3.73
C ALA A 94 2.34 -2.22 3.30
N PHE A 95 1.03 -2.53 3.28
CA PHE A 95 -0.01 -1.55 2.97
C PHE A 95 -0.17 -0.46 4.04
N SER A 96 0.05 -0.77 5.31
CA SER A 96 0.00 0.23 6.39
C SER A 96 1.14 1.24 6.26
N LEU A 97 2.35 0.75 6.02
CA LEU A 97 3.52 1.58 5.79
C LEU A 97 3.36 2.45 4.54
N ALA A 98 2.90 1.85 3.43
CA ALA A 98 2.68 2.58 2.19
C ALA A 98 1.67 3.72 2.37
N ARG A 99 0.54 3.47 3.04
CA ARG A 99 -0.47 4.50 3.32
C ARG A 99 0.06 5.63 4.20
N SER A 100 0.76 5.28 5.27
CA SER A 100 1.36 6.27 6.18
C SER A 100 2.36 7.13 5.42
N TRP A 101 3.29 6.51 4.68
CA TRP A 101 4.31 7.21 3.91
C TRP A 101 3.69 8.12 2.84
N MET A 102 2.78 7.60 2.00
CA MET A 102 2.11 8.39 0.97
C MET A 102 1.32 9.56 1.58
N GLY A 103 0.64 9.35 2.70
CA GLY A 103 -0.04 10.42 3.44
C GLY A 103 0.93 11.50 3.90
N GLY A 104 2.08 11.13 4.46
CA GLY A 104 3.11 12.08 4.86
C GLY A 104 3.67 12.89 3.68
N LEU A 105 3.93 12.24 2.54
CA LEU A 105 4.38 12.91 1.32
C LEU A 105 3.33 13.88 0.76
N LEU A 106 2.06 13.49 0.74
CA LEU A 106 0.98 14.35 0.30
C LEU A 106 0.83 15.58 1.21
N GLY A 107 0.92 15.39 2.52
CA GLY A 107 0.91 16.48 3.49
C GLY A 107 2.08 17.44 3.29
N ALA A 108 3.29 16.90 3.06
CA ALA A 108 4.47 17.69 2.74
C ALA A 108 4.35 18.47 1.41
N ALA A 109 3.56 17.96 0.46
CA ALA A 109 3.24 18.65 -0.79
C ALA A 109 2.09 19.67 -0.64
N GLY A 110 1.55 19.87 0.56
CA GLY A 110 0.46 20.80 0.84
C GLY A 110 -0.94 20.28 0.48
N ALA A 111 -1.08 18.98 0.19
CA ALA A 111 -2.37 18.37 -0.03
C ALA A 111 -3.08 18.13 1.31
N GLU A 112 -4.40 18.29 1.34
CA GLU A 112 -5.20 17.87 2.49
C GLU A 112 -5.20 16.33 2.56
N VAL A 113 -4.77 15.79 3.69
CA VAL A 113 -4.69 14.35 3.92
C VAL A 113 -5.72 13.96 4.98
N ARG A 114 -6.69 13.14 4.60
CA ARG A 114 -7.68 12.57 5.51
C ARG A 114 -7.49 11.06 5.59
N PRO A 115 -6.85 10.55 6.66
CA PRO A 115 -6.61 9.13 6.79
C PRO A 115 -7.88 8.35 7.19
N ARG A 116 -7.97 7.16 6.60
CA ARG A 116 -9.05 6.17 6.53
C ARG A 116 -10.31 6.46 5.72
N ASP A 117 -10.65 5.38 5.02
CA ASP A 117 -11.67 5.12 4.02
C ASP A 117 -11.47 5.84 2.68
N ILE A 118 -11.22 5.03 1.65
CA ILE A 118 -11.45 5.33 0.23
C ILE A 118 -12.98 5.48 -0.02
N GLY A 119 -13.72 5.88 1.01
CA GLY A 119 -15.14 6.10 1.03
C GLY A 119 -15.40 7.48 0.45
N LEU A 120 -15.66 7.50 -0.85
CA LEU A 120 -16.47 8.57 -1.42
C LEU A 120 -17.68 8.78 -0.48
N PRO A 121 -17.96 10.00 -0.02
CA PRO A 121 -19.23 10.26 0.61
C PRO A 121 -20.31 9.97 -0.44
N LEU A 122 -21.02 8.85 -0.30
CA LEU A 122 -22.27 8.65 -1.03
C LEU A 122 -23.22 9.71 -0.47
N ARG A 123 -23.42 10.77 -1.26
CA ARG A 123 -24.51 11.72 -1.05
C ARG A 123 -25.85 11.01 -1.22
#